data_AF-A0A4S4BUP6-F1
#
_entry.id   AF-A0A4S4BUP6-F1
#
_cell.length_a   1.000
_cell.length_b   1.000
_cell.length_c   1.000
_cell.angle_alpha   90.00
_cell.angle_beta   90.00
_cell.angle_gamma   90.00
#
_symmetry.space_group_name_H-M   'P 1'
#
loop_
_entity.id
_entity.type
_entity.pdbx_description
1 polymer ?
#
loop_
_entity_poly.entity_id
_entity_poly.type
_entity_poly.pdbx_seq_one_letter_code
_entity_poly.pdbx_strand_id
1 'polypeptide(L)' 'MDPKNGKHILDVGCGTGDLVNTISKAGCSVVGIDKLIKMIQHTKSKDPNIPFYV' A
#
# COMPACT_ATOMS: atom_id res chain seq x y z
N MET A 1 -2.00 15.23 5.17
CA MET A 1 -3.16 14.50 5.71
C MET A 1 -2.64 13.60 6.82
N ASP A 2 -3.17 13.69 8.04
CA ASP A 2 -2.80 12.73 9.08
C ASP A 2 -3.56 11.42 8.87
N PRO A 3 -2.87 10.29 8.56
CA PRO A 3 -3.49 8.97 8.57
C PRO A 3 -3.93 8.69 10.01
N LYS A 4 -5.24 8.80 10.25
CA LYS A 4 -5.84 8.48 11.55
C LYS A 4 -6.09 6.98 11.59
N ASN A 5 -5.62 6.35 12.66
CA ASN A 5 -5.85 4.95 12.98
C ASN A 5 -7.31 4.53 12.68
N GLY A 6 -7.48 3.38 12.02
CA GLY A 6 -8.80 2.85 11.64
C GLY A 6 -9.42 3.41 10.34
N LYS A 7 -8.72 4.29 9.61
CA LYS A 7 -9.18 4.71 8.27
C LYS A 7 -8.84 3.67 7.20
N HIS A 8 -9.69 3.61 6.18
CA HIS A 8 -9.45 2.86 4.94
C HIS A 8 -8.91 3.79 3.86
N ILE A 9 -7.78 3.44 3.26
CA ILE A 9 -7.10 4.24 2.23
C ILE A 9 -6.83 3.38 1.00
N LEU A 10 -7.05 3.95 -0.18
CA LEU A 10 -6.65 3.39 -1.46
C LEU A 10 -5.55 4.27 -2.06
N ASP A 11 -4.39 3.69 -2.32
CA ASP A 11 -3.27 4.35 -2.98
C ASP A 11 -3.21 3.94 -4.45
N VAL A 12 -3.41 4.90 -5.35
CA VAL A 12 -3.50 4.69 -6.80
C VAL A 12 -2.19 5.11 -7.46
N GLY A 13 -1.49 4.15 -8.07
CA GLY A 13 -0.12 4.33 -8.53
C GLY A 13 0.88 4.21 -7.40
N CYS A 14 0.75 3.18 -6.57
CA CYS A 14 1.52 3.02 -5.33
C CYS A 14 3.02 2.77 -5.56
N GLY A 15 3.45 2.47 -6.80
CA GLY A 15 4.85 2.27 -7.17
C GLY A 15 5.54 1.23 -6.28
N THR A 16 6.59 1.65 -5.58
CA THR A 16 7.40 0.79 -4.69
C THR A 16 6.76 0.49 -3.34
N GLY A 17 5.57 1.06 -3.05
CA GLY A 17 4.76 0.81 -1.85
C GLY A 17 5.24 1.50 -0.58
N ASP A 18 6.17 2.46 -0.67
CA ASP A 18 6.75 3.10 0.52
C ASP A 18 5.71 3.95 1.28
N LEU A 19 4.80 4.61 0.56
CA LEU A 19 3.67 5.34 1.15
C LEU A 19 2.67 4.40 1.82
N VAL A 20 2.29 3.33 1.11
CA VAL A 20 1.41 2.28 1.63
C VAL A 20 1.93 1.71 2.95
N ASN A 21 3.23 1.39 3.03
CA ASN A 21 3.86 0.93 4.27
C ASN A 21 3.78 1.95 5.41
N THR A 22 3.98 3.23 5.09
CA THR A 22 3.91 4.32 6.08
C THR A 22 2.49 4.45 6.63
N ILE A 23 1.48 4.37 5.76
CA ILE A 23 0.07 4.43 6.12
C ILE A 23 -0.35 3.22 6.96
N SER A 24 0.09 2.02 6.58
CA SER A 24 -0.15 0.79 7.33
C SER A 24 0.43 0.88 8.75
N LYS A 25 1.68 1.34 8.90
CA LYS A 25 2.32 1.56 10.21
C LYS A 25 1.64 2.62 11.07
N ALA A 26 0.90 3.55 10.46
CA ALA A 26 0.06 4.52 11.18
C ALA A 26 -1.28 3.92 11.69
N GLY A 27 -1.50 2.61 11.51
CA GLY A 27 -2.71 1.90 11.94
C GLY A 27 -3.89 2.05 10.98
N CYS A 28 -3.65 2.51 9.75
CA CYS A 28 -4.69 2.55 8.72
C CYS A 28 -4.75 1.23 7.97
N SER A 29 -5.95 0.86 7.53
CA SER A 29 -6.12 -0.18 6.52
C SER A 29 -5.87 0.43 5.16
N VAL A 30 -4.87 -0.07 4.42
CA VAL A 30 -4.50 0.50 3.12
C VAL A 30 -4.38 -0.59 2.06
N VAL A 31 -4.82 -0.25 0.85
CA VAL A 31 -4.68 -1.06 -0.36
C VAL A 31 -3.86 -0.26 -1.37
N GLY A 32 -2.85 -0.90 -1.97
CA GLY A 32 -2.08 -0.31 -3.07
C GLY A 32 -2.50 -0.87 -4.42
N ILE A 33 -2.65 0.00 -5.44
CA ILE A 33 -2.83 -0.43 -6.82
C ILE A 33 -1.79 0.20 -7.74
N ASP A 34 -1.28 -0.56 -8.70
CA ASP A 34 -0.33 -0.06 -9.70
C ASP A 34 -0.46 -0.85 -11.00
N LYS A 35 -0.54 -0.12 -12.12
CA LYS A 35 -0.67 -0.70 -13.47
C LYS A 35 0.51 -1.61 -13.85
N LEU A 36 1.69 -1.40 -13.27
CA LEU A 36 2.88 -2.16 -13.57
C LEU A 36 2.96 -3.41 -12.70
N ILE A 37 2.71 -4.58 -13.28
CA ILE A 37 2.75 -5.86 -12.54
C ILE A 37 4.09 -6.11 -11.81
N LYS A 38 5.20 -5.63 -12.38
CA LYS A 38 6.52 -5.68 -11.75
C LYS A 38 6.58 -4.94 -10.41
N MET A 39 5.82 -3.84 -10.27
CA MET A 39 5.75 -3.06 -9.04
C MET A 39 5.00 -3.83 -7.96
N ILE A 40 3.87 -4.45 -8.32
CA ILE A 40 3.06 -5.28 -7.41
C ILE A 40 3.82 -6.52 -6.94
N GLN A 41 4.56 -7.18 -7.83
CA GLN A 41 5.41 -8.32 -7.45
C GLN A 41 6.51 -7.91 -6.46
N HIS A 42 7.14 -6.77 -6.69
CA HIS A 42 8.19 -6.22 -5.82
C HIS A 42 7.66 -5.78 -4.45
N THR A 43 6.44 -5.25 -4.38
CA THR A 43 5.84 -4.82 -3.11
C THR A 43 5.33 -5.98 -2.28
N LYS A 44 4.70 -6.98 -2.91
CA LYS A 44 4.21 -8.19 -2.20
C LYS A 44 5.32 -8.96 -1.48
N SER A 45 6.55 -8.92 -1.99
CA SER A 45 7.69 -9.57 -1.31
C SER A 45 8.19 -8.79 -0.09
N LYS A 46 8.01 -7.46 -0.07
CA LYS A 46 8.41 -6.60 1.06
C LYS A 46 7.44 -6.69 2.23
N ASP A 47 6.14 -6.68 1.95
CA ASP A 47 5.11 -6.71 3.00
C ASP A 47 3.93 -7.61 2.56
N PRO A 48 3.98 -8.92 2.89
CA PRO A 48 2.98 -9.90 2.45
C PRO A 48 1.58 -9.64 3.03
N ASN A 49 1.51 -8.87 4.12
CA ASN A 49 0.28 -8.65 4.87
C ASN A 49 -0.56 -7.49 4.31
N ILE A 50 0.00 -6.71 3.39
CA ILE A 50 -0.69 -5.59 2.78
C ILE A 50 -1.23 -6.00 1.40
N PRO A 51 -2.52 -5.77 1.12
CA PRO A 51 -3.10 -6.07 -0.18
C PRO A 51 -2.60 -5.12 -1.29
N PHE A 52 -2.07 -5.72 -2.36
CA PHE A 52 -1.63 -5.04 -3.58
C PHE A 52 -2.27 -5.66 -4.84
N TYR A 53 -2.76 -4.81 -5.75
CA TYR A 53 -3.44 -5.22 -7.00
C TYR A 53 -2.91 -4.49 -8.24
N VAL A 54 -3.11 -5.09 -9.42
CA VAL A 54 -2.82 -4.48 -10.73
C VAL A 54 -4.05 -3.76 -11.26
#